data_AF-A0A1W9U0A2-F1
#
_entry.id   AF-A0A1W9U0A2-F1
#
_cell.length_a   1.000
_cell.length_b   1.000
_cell.length_c   1.000
_cell.angle_alpha   90.00
_cell.angle_beta   90.00
_cell.angle_gamma   90.00
#
_symmetry.space_group_name_H-M   'P 1'
#
loop_
_entity.id
_entity.type
_entity.pdbx_description
1 polymer ?
#
loop_
_entity_poly.entity_id
_entity_poly.type
_entity_poly.pdbx_seq_one_letter_code
_entity_poly.pdbx_strand_id
1 'polypeptide(L)'
;NRIKFGHLRKIEKEKTIEQEITKIIRDNFSFRFIIMENEEERIGRKGLESKFIGTLTRCEKCKPSPNWLGNYSPKIQIRKSGLWLTQHLNAEEINNEDVIVIEKLIDKTKKWVESRE
;
A
#
# COMPACT_ATOMS: atom_id res chain seq x y z
N ASN A 1 13.44 15.40 -16.37
CA ASN A 1 12.60 16.21 -15.45
C ASN A 1 13.34 16.77 -14.23
N ARG A 2 14.01 15.96 -13.40
CA ARG A 2 14.69 16.46 -12.17
C ARG A 2 15.73 17.56 -12.39
N ILE A 3 16.60 17.44 -13.40
CA ILE A 3 17.62 18.46 -13.71
C ILE A 3 16.98 19.64 -14.45
N LYS A 4 16.19 19.36 -15.50
CA LYS A 4 15.54 20.36 -16.36
C LYS A 4 14.67 21.38 -15.59
N PHE A 5 13.97 20.95 -14.56
CA PHE A 5 13.08 21.81 -13.74
C PHE A 5 13.58 21.99 -12.30
N GLY A 6 14.83 21.64 -12.01
CA GLY A 6 15.38 21.71 -10.66
C GLY A 6 15.35 23.14 -10.09
N HIS A 7 15.59 24.14 -10.94
CA HIS A 7 15.57 25.56 -10.57
C HIS A 7 14.17 26.08 -10.16
N LEU A 8 13.09 25.40 -10.54
CA LEU A 8 11.73 25.75 -10.13
C LEU A 8 11.35 25.18 -8.76
N ARG A 9 12.19 24.30 -8.20
CA ARG A 9 11.92 23.66 -6.91
C ARG A 9 12.26 24.60 -5.78
N LYS A 10 11.33 24.74 -4.85
CA LYS A 10 11.55 25.45 -3.59
C LYS A 10 11.94 24.41 -2.54
N ILE A 11 13.22 24.06 -2.50
CA ILE A 11 13.74 22.94 -1.69
C ILE A 11 13.35 23.06 -0.22
N GLU A 12 13.46 24.27 0.36
CA GLU A 12 13.07 24.46 1.77
C GLU A 12 11.58 24.21 2.01
N LYS A 13 10.70 24.63 1.08
CA LYS A 13 9.27 24.33 1.17
C LYS A 13 9.00 22.83 1.09
N GLU A 14 9.67 22.12 0.19
CA GLU A 14 9.52 20.66 0.06
C GLU A 14 9.98 19.95 1.33
N LYS A 15 11.11 20.36 1.92
CA LYS A 15 11.58 19.81 3.21
C LYS A 15 10.56 20.02 4.32
N THR A 16 9.97 21.22 4.44
CA THR A 16 8.93 21.50 5.43
C THR A 16 7.71 20.59 5.23
N ILE A 17 7.27 20.40 3.98
CA ILE A 17 6.15 19.50 3.66
C ILE A 17 6.49 18.05 4.02
N GLU A 18 7.67 17.56 3.68
CA GLU A 18 8.10 16.18 4.02
C GLU A 18 8.17 15.95 5.53
N GLN A 19 8.60 16.96 6.30
CA GLN A 19 8.58 16.91 7.77
C GLN A 19 7.16 16.83 8.32
N GLU A 20 6.23 17.62 7.78
CA GLU A 20 4.82 17.60 8.17
C GLU A 20 4.16 16.25 7.83
N ILE A 21 4.38 15.73 6.62
CA ILE A 21 3.92 14.40 6.20
C ILE A 21 4.47 13.32 7.14
N THR A 22 5.77 13.37 7.45
CA THR A 22 6.41 12.41 8.35
C THR A 22 5.79 12.45 9.74
N LYS A 23 5.53 13.64 10.27
CA LYS A 23 4.86 13.82 11.57
C LYS A 23 3.46 13.21 11.55
N ILE A 24 2.65 13.54 10.54
CA ILE A 24 1.30 12.99 10.37
C ILE A 24 1.33 11.46 10.31
N ILE A 25 2.26 10.88 9.54
CA ILE A 25 2.38 9.42 9.40
C ILE A 25 2.75 8.77 10.74
N ARG A 26 3.70 9.34 11.49
CA ARG A 26 4.15 8.77 12.77
C ARG A 26 3.13 8.94 13.89
N ASP A 27 2.46 10.09 13.94
CA ASP A 27 1.58 10.44 15.06
C ASP A 27 0.17 9.84 14.88
N ASN A 28 -0.31 9.69 13.64
CA ASN A 28 -1.71 9.30 13.37
C ASN A 28 -1.90 7.90 12.80
N PHE A 29 -0.83 7.22 12.35
CA PHE A 29 -0.94 5.90 11.73
C PHE A 29 -0.16 4.86 12.53
N SER A 30 -0.68 3.64 12.54
CA SER A 30 0.00 2.45 13.03
C SER A 30 0.15 1.46 11.90
N PHE A 31 1.32 0.85 11.79
CA PHE A 31 1.62 -0.10 10.73
C PHE A 31 1.80 -1.50 11.31
N ARG A 32 1.25 -2.48 10.61
CA ARG A 32 1.54 -3.90 10.81
C ARG A 32 2.32 -4.39 9.60
N PHE A 33 3.26 -5.29 9.82
CA PHE A 33 4.01 -5.92 8.74
C PHE A 33 4.08 -7.43 8.97
N ILE A 34 4.23 -8.17 7.87
CA ILE A 34 4.56 -9.59 7.86
C ILE A 34 5.84 -9.78 7.06
N ILE A 35 6.75 -10.61 7.54
CA ILE A 35 8.03 -10.88 6.88
C ILE A 35 7.83 -11.97 5.84
N MET A 36 8.22 -11.65 4.61
CA MET A 36 8.11 -12.55 3.47
C MET A 36 9.30 -12.34 2.54
N GLU A 37 10.17 -13.35 2.46
CA GLU A 37 11.48 -13.25 1.80
C GLU A 37 11.38 -13.47 0.29
N ASN A 38 10.49 -14.37 -0.15
CA ASN A 38 10.30 -14.65 -1.56
C ASN A 38 9.58 -13.49 -2.25
N GLU A 39 10.25 -12.88 -3.24
CA GLU A 39 9.72 -11.74 -3.98
C GLU A 39 8.51 -12.11 -4.85
N GLU A 40 8.55 -13.22 -5.57
CA GLU A 40 7.45 -13.63 -6.47
C GLU A 40 6.19 -13.96 -5.67
N GLU A 41 6.33 -14.65 -4.54
CA GLU A 41 5.19 -14.91 -3.66
C GLU A 41 4.66 -13.62 -3.01
N ARG A 42 5.49 -12.60 -2.80
CA ARG A 42 5.10 -11.33 -2.16
C ARG A 42 4.45 -10.36 -3.15
N ILE A 43 5.14 -10.01 -4.23
CA ILE A 43 4.79 -8.95 -5.20
C ILE A 43 4.69 -9.44 -6.65
N GLY A 44 4.82 -10.74 -6.88
CA GLY A 44 4.68 -11.33 -8.21
C GLY A 44 3.25 -11.23 -8.74
N ARG A 45 3.05 -11.69 -9.99
CA ARG A 45 1.77 -11.51 -10.70
C ARG A 45 0.57 -12.13 -9.95
N LYS A 46 0.83 -13.24 -9.25
CA LYS A 46 -0.12 -13.97 -8.39
C LYS A 46 0.32 -13.94 -6.92
N GLY A 47 1.25 -13.05 -6.57
CA GLY A 47 1.73 -12.89 -5.22
C GLY A 47 0.66 -12.33 -4.29
N LEU A 48 0.92 -12.38 -3.01
CA LEU A 48 -0.01 -12.00 -1.96
C LEU A 48 -0.47 -10.54 -2.07
N GLU A 49 0.41 -9.62 -2.52
CA GLU A 49 0.05 -8.23 -2.81
C GLU A 49 -1.11 -8.13 -3.81
N SER A 50 -1.06 -8.91 -4.90
CA SER A 50 -2.11 -8.89 -5.92
C SER A 50 -3.46 -9.30 -5.35
N LYS A 51 -3.48 -10.27 -4.42
CA LYS A 51 -4.69 -10.76 -3.76
C LYS A 51 -5.24 -9.78 -2.72
N PHE A 52 -4.37 -9.10 -1.97
CA PHE A 52 -4.79 -8.00 -1.09
C PHE A 52 -5.45 -6.88 -1.89
N ILE A 53 -4.86 -6.49 -3.03
CA ILE A 53 -5.44 -5.49 -3.92
C ILE A 53 -6.80 -5.98 -4.44
N GLY A 54 -6.88 -7.22 -4.94
CA GLY A 54 -8.14 -7.81 -5.44
C GLY A 54 -9.25 -7.84 -4.38
N THR A 55 -8.90 -8.14 -3.13
CA THR A 55 -9.84 -8.12 -1.99
C THR A 55 -10.35 -6.70 -1.72
N LEU A 56 -9.47 -5.70 -1.72
CA LEU A 56 -9.88 -4.31 -1.48
C LEU A 56 -10.72 -3.74 -2.62
N THR A 57 -10.42 -4.07 -3.89
CA THR A 57 -11.18 -3.56 -5.04
C THR A 57 -12.59 -4.14 -5.13
N ARG A 58 -12.82 -5.33 -4.59
CA ARG A 58 -14.13 -6.01 -4.58
C ARG A 58 -14.92 -5.79 -3.29
N CYS A 59 -14.31 -5.18 -2.28
CA CYS A 59 -14.97 -4.85 -1.01
C CYS A 59 -16.05 -3.76 -1.20
N GLU A 60 -17.33 -4.15 -1.21
CA GLU A 60 -18.46 -3.23 -1.42
C GLU A 60 -18.59 -2.15 -0.32
N LYS A 61 -18.08 -2.44 0.88
CA LYS A 61 -18.08 -1.54 2.04
C LYS A 61 -16.88 -0.60 2.06
N CYS A 62 -15.80 -0.94 1.35
CA CYS A 62 -14.57 -0.17 1.36
C CYS A 62 -14.69 0.95 0.34
N LYS A 63 -14.68 2.21 0.80
CA LYS A 63 -14.77 3.37 -0.07
C LYS A 63 -13.76 4.43 0.36
N PRO A 64 -13.11 5.12 -0.59
CA PRO A 64 -12.26 6.24 -0.25
C PRO A 64 -13.10 7.36 0.36
N SER A 65 -12.47 8.20 1.17
CA SER A 65 -13.09 9.40 1.71
C SER A 65 -13.65 10.29 0.58
N PRO A 66 -14.77 11.02 0.79
CA PRO A 66 -15.37 11.85 -0.26
C PRO A 66 -14.40 12.87 -0.89
N ASN A 67 -13.52 13.45 -0.06
CA ASN A 67 -12.53 14.46 -0.47
C ASN A 67 -11.19 13.86 -0.92
N TRP A 68 -11.11 12.53 -1.09
CA TRP A 68 -9.89 11.90 -1.56
C TRP A 68 -9.60 12.29 -3.01
N LEU A 69 -8.38 12.76 -3.27
CA LEU A 69 -7.97 13.26 -4.58
C LEU A 69 -8.12 12.22 -5.71
N GLY A 70 -8.11 10.93 -5.37
CA GLY A 70 -8.25 9.85 -6.35
C GLY A 70 -9.59 9.86 -7.08
N ASN A 71 -10.63 10.44 -6.45
CA ASN A 71 -11.95 10.63 -7.05
C ASN A 71 -11.90 11.52 -8.30
N TYR A 72 -10.90 12.41 -8.40
CA TYR A 72 -10.70 13.34 -9.52
C TYR A 72 -9.53 12.95 -10.42
N SER A 73 -8.90 11.79 -10.18
CA SER A 73 -7.76 11.32 -10.97
C SER A 73 -8.10 11.27 -12.46
N PRO A 74 -7.24 11.68 -13.40
CA PRO A 74 -7.51 11.54 -14.84
C PRO A 74 -7.60 10.08 -15.28
N LYS A 75 -7.00 9.15 -14.53
CA LYS A 75 -7.06 7.71 -14.79
C LYS A 75 -8.37 7.14 -14.26
N ILE A 76 -9.23 6.68 -15.16
CA ILE A 76 -10.53 6.09 -14.81
C ILE A 76 -10.39 4.89 -13.86
N GLN A 77 -9.30 4.12 -13.99
CA GLN A 77 -9.03 2.95 -13.13
C GLN A 77 -8.94 3.36 -11.66
N ILE A 78 -8.25 4.47 -11.36
CA ILE A 78 -8.08 4.99 -9.98
C ILE A 78 -9.42 5.49 -9.44
N ARG A 79 -10.20 6.22 -10.27
CA ARG A 79 -11.52 6.72 -9.86
C ARG A 79 -12.48 5.59 -9.52
N LYS A 80 -12.47 4.51 -10.32
CA LYS A 80 -13.39 3.38 -10.17
C LYS A 80 -12.97 2.41 -9.06
N SER A 81 -11.67 2.17 -8.90
CA SER A 81 -11.18 1.20 -7.91
C SER A 81 -11.19 1.73 -6.48
N GLY A 82 -11.17 3.06 -6.29
CA GLY A 82 -10.98 3.63 -4.96
C GLY A 82 -9.56 3.46 -4.42
N LEU A 83 -8.60 3.05 -5.26
CA LEU A 83 -7.19 2.82 -4.89
C LEU A 83 -6.25 3.67 -5.75
N TRP A 84 -5.16 4.18 -5.16
CA TRP A 84 -4.16 4.99 -5.87
C TRP A 84 -3.19 4.14 -6.72
N LEU A 85 -3.71 3.19 -7.47
CA LEU A 85 -2.93 2.26 -8.30
C LEU A 85 -3.76 1.76 -9.49
N THR A 86 -3.09 1.15 -10.48
CA THR A 86 -3.76 0.59 -11.67
C THR A 86 -3.48 -0.90 -11.89
N GLN A 87 -2.55 -1.46 -11.13
CA GLN A 87 -2.13 -2.85 -11.18
C GLN A 87 -3.11 -3.72 -10.39
N HIS A 88 -3.22 -5.00 -10.74
CA HIS A 88 -3.96 -6.03 -9.98
C HIS A 88 -5.43 -5.72 -9.64
N LEU A 89 -6.05 -4.70 -10.25
CA LEU A 89 -7.43 -4.30 -9.91
C LEU A 89 -8.48 -5.39 -10.18
N ASN A 90 -8.17 -6.32 -11.08
CA ASN A 90 -9.01 -7.47 -11.44
C ASN A 90 -8.51 -8.79 -10.85
N ALA A 91 -7.55 -8.76 -9.92
CA ALA A 91 -7.05 -9.97 -9.29
C ALA A 91 -8.13 -10.70 -8.49
N GLU A 92 -7.84 -11.95 -8.15
CA GLU A 92 -8.64 -12.75 -7.22
C GLU A 92 -8.52 -12.19 -5.81
N GLU A 93 -9.54 -12.44 -4.99
CA GLU A 93 -9.52 -12.10 -3.57
C GLU A 93 -8.70 -13.12 -2.80
N ILE A 94 -8.35 -12.79 -1.56
CA ILE A 94 -7.79 -13.73 -0.61
C ILE A 94 -8.78 -14.88 -0.40
N ASN A 95 -8.30 -16.11 -0.53
CA ASN A 95 -9.07 -17.32 -0.27
C ASN A 95 -8.61 -18.02 1.03
N ASN A 96 -9.20 -19.17 1.35
CA ASN A 96 -8.88 -19.91 2.58
C ASN A 96 -7.43 -20.40 2.61
N GLU A 97 -6.87 -20.80 1.47
CA GLU A 97 -5.46 -21.21 1.38
C GLU A 97 -4.53 -20.03 1.68
N ASP A 98 -4.86 -18.83 1.20
CA ASP A 98 -4.11 -17.61 1.47
C ASP A 98 -4.15 -17.23 2.96
N VAL A 99 -5.30 -17.41 3.62
CA VAL A 99 -5.42 -17.16 5.07
C VAL A 99 -4.45 -18.04 5.85
N ILE A 100 -4.37 -19.33 5.54
CA ILE A 100 -3.43 -20.27 6.18
C ILE A 100 -1.97 -19.83 5.95
N VAL A 101 -1.64 -19.33 4.76
CA VAL A 101 -0.31 -18.80 4.46
C VAL A 101 -0.04 -17.54 5.29
N ILE A 102 -0.99 -16.61 5.35
CA ILE A 102 -0.88 -15.37 6.12
C ILE A 102 -0.67 -15.66 7.61
N GLU A 103 -1.43 -16.60 8.20
CA GLU A 103 -1.26 -16.99 9.60
C GLU A 103 0.15 -17.50 9.89
N LYS A 104 0.67 -18.38 9.03
CA LYS A 104 2.06 -18.87 9.15
C LYS A 104 3.08 -17.74 9.05
N LEU A 105 2.88 -16.79 8.15
CA LEU A 105 3.75 -15.62 8.00
C LEU A 105 3.69 -14.72 9.23
N ILE A 106 2.51 -14.53 9.83
CA ILE A 106 2.34 -13.78 11.07
C ILE A 106 3.12 -14.47 12.21
N ASP A 107 2.99 -15.78 12.37
CA ASP A 107 3.70 -16.50 13.44
C ASP A 107 5.21 -16.48 13.25
N LYS A 108 5.70 -16.64 12.01
CA LYS A 108 7.12 -16.46 11.68
C LYS A 108 7.57 -15.04 12.05
N THR A 109 6.77 -14.04 11.73
CA THR A 109 7.09 -12.63 12.00
C THR A 109 7.14 -12.34 13.49
N LYS A 110 6.19 -12.85 14.29
CA LYS A 110 6.20 -12.69 15.76
C LYS A 110 7.47 -13.27 16.37
N LYS A 111 7.82 -14.51 16.03
CA LYS A 111 9.06 -15.16 16.50
C LYS A 111 10.30 -14.36 16.12
N TRP A 112 10.34 -13.83 14.90
CA TRP A 112 11.44 -12.97 14.45
C TRP A 112 11.55 -11.68 15.27
N VAL A 113 10.41 -11.03 15.59
CA VAL A 113 10.39 -9.83 16.43
C VAL A 113 10.86 -10.15 17.85
N GLU A 114 10.31 -11.21 18.46
CA GLU A 114 10.68 -11.66 19.83
C GLU A 114 12.17 -12.00 19.94
N SER A 115 12.79 -12.55 18.89
CA SER A 115 14.24 -12.84 18.90
C SER A 115 15.15 -11.60 18.83
N ARG A 116 14.57 -10.41 18.64
CA ARG A 116 15.30 -9.15 18.47
C ARG A 116 14.98 -8.11 19.54
N GLU A 117 14.04 -8.41 20.43
CA GLU A 117 13.74 -7.65 21.65
C GLU A 117 14.60 -8.19 22.81
#